data_AF-R5ABH0-F1
#
_entry.id   AF-R5ABH0-F1
#
_cell.length_a   1.000
_cell.length_b   1.000
_cell.length_c   1.000
_cell.angle_alpha   90.00
_cell.angle_beta   90.00
_cell.angle_gamma   90.00
#
_symmetry.space_group_name_H-M   'P 1'
#
loop_
_entity.id
_entity.type
_entity.pdbx_description
1 polymer ?
#
loop_
_entity_poly.entity_id
_entity_poly.type
_entity_poly.pdbx_seq_one_letter_code
_entity_poly.pdbx_strand_id
1 'polypeptide(L)'
;MKLKVRSPMNLVMGIFMAVMCSVCLVAYFVKDQDIRLLAAGFIVLVWAVTEFYEAFHKGPIEERVSGQADERDIYLAMKSSRTAMSIFNKVLLLVSIVSFWVYSRFDVEFLLPMAVTLCGVELFLFLLLLCVNIYYEKRG
;
A
#
# COMPACT_ATOMS: atom_id res chain seq x y z
N MET A 1 -21.76 0.57 17.16
CA MET A 1 -21.39 0.31 15.75
C MET A 1 -21.35 -1.20 15.54
N LYS A 2 -22.40 -1.84 15.01
CA LYS A 2 -22.41 -3.28 14.77
C LYS A 2 -21.57 -3.58 13.51
N LEU A 3 -20.39 -4.16 13.69
CA LEU A 3 -19.56 -4.67 12.58
C LEU A 3 -20.31 -5.82 11.90
N LYS A 4 -21.05 -5.52 10.83
CA LYS A 4 -21.74 -6.52 10.03
C LYS A 4 -20.75 -7.05 9.00
N VAL A 5 -20.20 -8.23 9.26
CA VAL A 5 -19.38 -8.99 8.30
C VAL A 5 -20.22 -9.25 7.05
N ARG A 6 -19.75 -8.83 5.88
CA ARG A 6 -20.52 -8.90 4.61
C ARG A 6 -19.97 -9.96 3.66
N SER A 7 -18.65 -10.10 3.56
CA SER A 7 -17.99 -11.19 2.82
C SER A 7 -17.28 -12.13 3.81
N PRO A 8 -17.90 -13.27 4.18
CA PRO A 8 -17.28 -14.21 5.10
C PRO A 8 -15.99 -14.81 4.54
N MET A 9 -15.86 -14.91 3.21
CA MET A 9 -14.69 -15.47 2.54
C MET A 9 -13.43 -14.59 2.68
N ASN A 10 -13.53 -13.27 2.40
CA ASN A 10 -12.40 -12.35 2.57
C ASN A 10 -12.03 -12.18 4.05
N LEU A 11 -13.00 -12.32 4.96
CA LEU A 11 -12.72 -12.34 6.39
C LEU A 11 -11.91 -13.59 6.79
N VAL A 12 -12.27 -14.76 6.26
CA VAL A 12 -11.52 -16.01 6.50
C VAL A 12 -10.12 -15.93 5.88
N MET A 13 -9.98 -15.38 4.68
CA MET A 13 -8.67 -15.13 4.06
C MET A 13 -7.83 -14.15 4.88
N GLY A 14 -8.41 -13.04 5.34
CA GLY A 14 -7.73 -12.08 6.22
C GLY A 14 -7.25 -12.70 7.53
N ILE A 15 -8.08 -13.54 8.18
CA ILE A 15 -7.68 -14.29 9.39
C ILE A 15 -6.57 -15.28 9.07
N PHE A 16 -6.68 -16.04 7.97
CA PHE A 16 -5.64 -16.99 7.57
C PHE A 16 -4.31 -16.29 7.31
N MET A 17 -4.32 -15.17 6.59
CA MET A 17 -3.12 -14.36 6.36
C MET A 17 -2.57 -13.76 7.66
N ALA A 18 -3.42 -13.31 8.59
CA ALA A 18 -2.96 -12.82 9.90
C ALA A 18 -2.29 -13.93 10.73
N VAL A 19 -2.83 -15.16 10.68
CA VAL A 19 -2.20 -16.33 11.32
C VAL A 19 -0.85 -16.61 10.66
N MET A 20 -0.77 -16.62 9.33
CA MET A 20 0.50 -16.80 8.61
C MET A 20 1.52 -15.71 8.94
N CYS A 21 1.10 -14.45 9.07
CA CYS A 21 1.95 -13.35 9.52
C CYS A 21 2.49 -13.60 10.93
N SER A 22 1.64 -14.07 11.86
CA SER A 22 2.07 -14.39 13.22
C SER A 22 3.08 -15.54 13.26
N VAL A 23 2.91 -16.56 12.39
CA VAL A 23 3.85 -17.67 12.25
C VAL A 23 5.19 -17.18 11.70
N CYS A 24 5.20 -16.28 10.70
CA CYS A 24 6.42 -15.67 10.19
C CYS A 24 7.15 -14.84 11.26
N LEU A 25 6.42 -14.10 12.10
CA LEU A 25 7.00 -13.33 13.21
C LEU A 25 7.57 -14.23 14.33
N VAL A 26 6.86 -15.30 14.70
CA VAL A 26 7.37 -16.27 15.68
C VAL A 26 8.60 -16.99 15.13
N ALA A 27 8.59 -17.38 13.87
CA ALA A 27 9.75 -17.98 13.21
C ALA A 27 10.96 -17.03 13.17
N TYR A 28 10.73 -15.73 12.95
CA TYR A 28 11.78 -14.70 13.00
C TYR A 28 12.47 -14.62 14.37
N PHE A 29 11.73 -14.75 15.48
CA PHE A 29 12.30 -14.74 16.82
C PHE A 29 13.03 -16.04 17.21
N VAL A 30 12.68 -17.17 16.57
CA VAL A 30 13.20 -18.50 16.94
C VAL A 30 14.37 -18.96 16.04
N LYS A 31 14.39 -18.55 14.76
CA LYS A 31 15.44 -18.87 13.79
C LYS A 31 16.17 -17.59 13.36
N ASP A 32 17.15 -17.19 14.16
CA ASP A 32 18.28 -16.32 13.79
C ASP A 32 17.97 -14.94 13.15
N GLN A 33 16.83 -14.31 13.44
CA GLN A 33 16.50 -12.95 12.97
C GLN A 33 16.71 -12.74 11.45
N ASP A 34 16.35 -13.74 10.65
CA ASP A 34 16.46 -13.66 9.20
C ASP A 34 15.57 -12.53 8.63
N ILE A 35 16.20 -11.51 8.05
CA ILE A 35 15.52 -10.33 7.46
C ILE A 35 14.51 -10.74 6.37
N ARG A 36 14.72 -11.89 5.71
CA ARG A 36 13.80 -12.45 4.72
C ARG A 36 12.44 -12.84 5.33
N LEU A 37 12.42 -13.38 6.55
CA LEU A 37 11.20 -13.73 7.26
C LEU A 37 10.45 -12.48 7.74
N LEU A 38 11.18 -11.43 8.12
CA LEU A 38 10.60 -10.14 8.47
C LEU A 38 9.94 -9.47 7.25
N ALA A 39 10.62 -9.46 6.09
CA ALA A 39 10.07 -8.94 4.85
C ALA A 39 8.83 -9.72 4.38
N ALA A 40 8.86 -11.06 4.45
CA ALA A 40 7.72 -11.91 4.13
C ALA A 40 6.54 -11.64 5.09
N GLY A 41 6.80 -11.51 6.39
CA GLY A 41 5.78 -11.15 7.39
C GLY A 41 5.13 -9.80 7.11
N PHE A 42 5.92 -8.79 6.72
CA PHE A 42 5.40 -7.48 6.36
C PHE A 42 4.48 -7.52 5.13
N ILE A 43 4.86 -8.25 4.08
CA ILE A 43 4.03 -8.42 2.88
C ILE A 43 2.70 -9.09 3.24
N VAL A 44 2.74 -10.19 4.01
CA VAL A 44 1.54 -10.90 4.44
C VAL A 44 0.65 -10.01 5.32
N LEU A 45 1.24 -9.14 6.14
CA LEU A 45 0.49 -8.19 6.96
C LEU A 45 -0.24 -7.16 6.11
N VAL A 46 0.43 -6.55 5.12
CA VAL A 46 -0.21 -5.61 4.18
C VAL A 46 -1.40 -6.28 3.49
N TRP A 47 -1.21 -7.54 3.07
CA TRP A 47 -2.25 -8.31 2.39
C TRP A 47 -3.43 -8.67 3.32
N ALA A 48 -3.14 -9.02 4.57
CA ALA A 48 -4.17 -9.24 5.58
C ALA A 48 -5.00 -7.97 5.82
N VAL A 49 -4.36 -6.79 5.87
CA VAL A 49 -5.06 -5.51 6.03
C VAL A 49 -5.97 -5.21 4.85
N THR A 50 -5.56 -5.49 3.61
CA THR A 50 -6.42 -5.31 2.44
C THR A 50 -7.62 -6.25 2.46
N GLU A 51 -7.42 -7.52 2.81
CA GLU A 51 -8.49 -8.50 2.93
C GLU A 51 -9.48 -8.15 4.06
N PHE A 52 -8.98 -7.69 5.21
CA PHE A 52 -9.84 -7.18 6.28
C PHE A 52 -10.61 -5.94 5.86
N TYR A 53 -9.96 -5.01 5.14
CA TYR A 53 -10.61 -3.82 4.65
C TYR A 53 -11.79 -4.19 3.74
N GLU A 54 -11.59 -5.08 2.78
CA GLU A 54 -12.65 -5.60 1.91
C GLU A 54 -13.71 -6.39 2.68
N ALA A 55 -13.32 -7.19 3.68
CA ALA A 55 -14.24 -7.97 4.50
C ALA A 55 -15.29 -7.11 5.24
N PHE A 56 -14.89 -5.90 5.64
CA PHE A 56 -15.75 -4.93 6.31
C PHE A 56 -16.41 -3.92 5.35
N HIS A 57 -15.96 -3.84 4.09
CA HIS A 57 -16.45 -2.86 3.13
C HIS A 57 -17.29 -3.49 1.99
N LYS A 58 -18.62 -3.29 2.02
CA LYS A 58 -19.52 -3.49 0.87
C LYS A 58 -19.02 -2.76 -0.40
N GLY A 59 -18.78 -3.53 -1.46
CA GLY A 59 -18.63 -3.06 -2.84
C GLY A 59 -17.30 -2.37 -3.14
N PRO A 60 -16.87 -2.36 -4.43
CA PRO A 60 -15.73 -1.55 -4.87
C PRO A 60 -15.95 -0.09 -4.44
N ILE A 61 -14.86 0.63 -4.18
CA ILE A 61 -14.87 2.02 -3.67
C ILE A 61 -15.84 2.91 -4.47
N GLU A 62 -16.00 2.63 -5.77
CA GLU A 62 -16.90 3.30 -6.71
C GLU A 62 -18.39 3.20 -6.36
N GLU A 63 -18.88 2.06 -5.87
CA GLU A 63 -20.30 1.87 -5.51
C GLU A 63 -20.68 2.59 -4.21
N ARG A 64 -19.71 2.94 -3.37
CA ARG A 64 -19.92 3.71 -2.15
C ARG A 64 -20.06 5.20 -2.40
N VAL A 65 -19.47 5.68 -3.49
CA VAL A 65 -19.50 7.09 -3.90
C VAL A 65 -20.73 7.35 -4.78
N SER A 66 -21.17 6.39 -5.59
CA SER A 66 -22.26 6.61 -6.56
C SER A 66 -23.67 6.70 -5.96
N GLY A 67 -23.91 6.14 -4.77
CA GLY A 67 -25.26 6.01 -4.22
C GLY A 67 -25.85 7.28 -3.60
N GLN A 68 -25.03 8.28 -3.26
CA GLN A 68 -25.48 9.48 -2.51
C GLN A 68 -24.49 10.67 -2.53
N ALA A 69 -23.43 10.64 -3.36
CA ALA A 69 -22.46 11.73 -3.36
C ALA A 69 -23.01 12.97 -4.06
N ASP A 70 -23.15 14.05 -3.30
CA ASP A 70 -23.28 15.41 -3.83
C ASP A 70 -22.01 15.74 -4.66
N GLU A 71 -22.10 16.71 -5.58
CA GLU A 71 -20.96 17.17 -6.38
C GLU A 71 -19.76 17.53 -5.49
N ARG A 72 -20.07 18.01 -4.27
CA ARG A 72 -19.08 18.32 -3.24
C ARG A 72 -18.31 17.09 -2.76
N ASP A 73 -18.96 15.95 -2.57
CA ASP A 73 -18.32 14.73 -2.06
C ASP A 73 -17.41 14.11 -3.12
N ILE A 74 -17.81 14.20 -4.40
CA ILE A 74 -16.97 13.81 -5.54
C ILE A 74 -15.72 14.70 -5.60
N TYR A 75 -15.88 16.02 -5.46
CA TYR A 75 -14.75 16.95 -5.42
C TYR A 75 -13.83 16.66 -4.24
N LEU A 76 -14.38 16.35 -3.07
CA LEU A 76 -13.61 16.07 -1.86
C LEU A 76 -12.84 14.74 -1.96
N ALA A 77 -13.43 13.73 -2.58
CA ALA A 77 -12.77 12.46 -2.91
C ALA A 77 -11.63 12.67 -3.92
N MET A 78 -11.85 13.44 -4.98
CA MET A 78 -10.82 13.76 -5.98
C MET A 78 -9.65 14.55 -5.36
N LYS A 79 -9.97 15.57 -4.54
CA LYS A 79 -8.96 16.39 -3.86
C LYS A 79 -8.16 15.59 -2.85
N SER A 80 -8.82 14.78 -2.02
CA SER A 80 -8.14 13.92 -1.03
C SER A 80 -7.25 12.87 -1.69
N SER A 81 -7.72 12.23 -2.77
CA SER A 81 -6.90 11.29 -3.56
C SER A 81 -5.66 11.98 -4.15
N ARG A 82 -5.83 13.16 -4.75
CA ARG A 82 -4.70 13.93 -5.32
C ARG A 82 -3.71 14.37 -4.25
N THR A 83 -4.19 14.79 -3.08
CA THR A 83 -3.34 15.17 -1.95
C THR A 83 -2.61 13.95 -1.36
N ALA A 84 -3.29 12.81 -1.19
CA ALA A 84 -2.69 11.57 -0.72
C ALA A 84 -1.56 11.11 -1.66
N MET A 85 -1.81 11.12 -2.97
CA MET A 85 -0.81 10.78 -3.99
C MET A 85 0.41 11.72 -3.94
N SER A 86 0.17 13.02 -3.74
CA SER A 86 1.25 14.00 -3.62
C SER A 86 2.10 13.79 -2.35
N ILE A 87 1.47 13.50 -1.22
CA ILE A 87 2.17 13.19 0.03
C ILE A 87 2.97 11.89 -0.12
N PHE A 88 2.36 10.85 -0.70
CA PHE A 88 3.00 9.56 -0.91
C PHE A 88 4.26 9.68 -1.77
N ASN A 89 4.20 10.41 -2.88
CA ASN A 89 5.38 10.67 -3.72
C ASN A 89 6.48 11.45 -2.97
N LYS A 90 6.12 12.47 -2.17
CA LYS A 90 7.14 13.20 -1.40
C LYS A 90 7.81 12.34 -0.34
N VAL A 91 7.05 11.46 0.31
CA VAL A 91 7.57 10.54 1.32
C VAL A 91 8.48 9.49 0.66
N LEU A 92 8.05 8.89 -0.45
CA LEU A 92 8.89 7.98 -1.23
C LEU A 92 10.23 8.63 -1.59
N LEU A 93 10.21 9.88 -2.06
CA LEU A 93 11.41 10.62 -2.46
C LEU A 93 12.34 10.88 -1.28
N LEU A 94 11.77 11.29 -0.14
CA LEU A 94 12.56 11.52 1.07
C LEU A 94 13.21 10.23 1.55
N VAL A 95 12.47 9.12 1.56
CA VAL A 95 12.99 7.82 1.99
C VAL A 95 14.05 7.30 1.02
N SER A 96 13.89 7.50 -0.29
CA SER A 96 14.90 7.10 -1.28
C SER A 96 16.19 7.91 -1.12
N ILE A 97 16.10 9.24 -0.95
CA ILE A 97 17.25 10.11 -0.70
C ILE A 97 17.97 9.74 0.61
N VAL A 98 17.21 9.54 1.70
CA VAL A 98 17.79 9.13 2.99
C VAL A 98 18.48 7.77 2.87
N SER A 99 17.89 6.83 2.13
CA SER A 99 18.48 5.51 1.92
C SER A 99 19.81 5.59 1.16
N PHE A 100 19.90 6.42 0.11
CA PHE A 100 21.15 6.68 -0.59
C PHE A 100 22.19 7.36 0.30
N TRP A 101 21.77 8.32 1.12
CA TRP A 101 22.67 9.03 2.02
C TRP A 101 23.25 8.12 3.10
N VAL A 102 22.40 7.28 3.71
CA VAL A 102 22.82 6.29 4.71
C VAL A 102 23.73 5.22 4.09
N TYR A 103 23.40 4.73 2.88
CA TYR A 103 24.28 3.84 2.12
C TYR A 103 25.66 4.46 1.93
N SER A 104 25.73 5.71 1.45
CA SER A 104 26.99 6.40 1.18
C SER A 104 27.85 6.62 2.43
N ARG A 105 27.24 6.67 3.62
CA ARG A 105 27.95 6.94 4.88
C ARG A 105 28.41 5.69 5.62
N PHE A 106 27.65 4.60 5.52
CA PHE A 106 27.81 3.39 6.33
C PHE A 106 28.06 2.11 5.50
N ASP A 107 28.10 2.19 4.16
CA ASP A 107 28.32 1.08 3.23
C ASP A 107 27.45 -0.16 3.50
N VAL A 108 26.22 0.07 3.96
CA VAL A 108 25.28 -1.03 4.25
C VAL A 108 24.68 -1.52 2.93
N GLU A 109 25.20 -2.64 2.42
CA GLU A 109 24.87 -3.22 1.10
C GLU A 109 23.36 -3.39 0.85
N PHE A 110 22.56 -3.63 1.89
CA PHE A 110 21.11 -3.80 1.79
C PHE A 110 20.34 -2.51 1.43
N LEU A 111 20.88 -1.33 1.73
CA LEU A 111 20.18 -0.06 1.47
C LEU A 111 20.17 0.32 -0.02
N LEU A 112 21.14 -0.14 -0.80
CA LEU A 112 21.23 0.18 -2.22
C LEU A 112 20.08 -0.44 -3.04
N PRO A 113 19.76 -1.75 -2.97
CA PRO A 113 18.61 -2.30 -3.67
C PRO A 113 17.28 -1.73 -3.14
N MET A 114 17.17 -1.40 -1.85
CA MET A 114 16.01 -0.70 -1.29
C MET A 114 15.82 0.68 -1.92
N ALA A 115 16.88 1.50 -2.00
CA ALA A 115 16.80 2.83 -2.60
C ALA A 115 16.43 2.75 -4.10
N VAL A 116 17.04 1.82 -4.84
CA VAL A 116 16.77 1.61 -6.26
C VAL A 116 15.33 1.16 -6.50
N THR A 117 14.81 0.24 -5.70
CA THR A 117 13.41 -0.22 -5.81
C THR A 117 12.43 0.89 -5.49
N LEU A 118 12.68 1.70 -4.47
CA LEU A 118 11.85 2.87 -4.13
C LEU A 118 11.83 3.90 -5.28
N CYS A 119 12.99 4.23 -5.86
CA CYS A 119 13.05 5.11 -7.04
C CYS A 119 12.32 4.52 -8.24
N GLY A 120 12.42 3.21 -8.46
CA GLY A 120 11.68 2.51 -9.51
C GLY A 120 10.16 2.64 -9.33
N VAL A 121 9.67 2.48 -8.10
CA VAL A 121 8.25 2.66 -7.76
C VAL A 121 7.79 4.09 -8.04
N GLU A 122 8.58 5.11 -7.66
CA GLU A 122 8.25 6.51 -7.95
C GLU A 122 8.13 6.81 -9.45
N LEU A 123 9.10 6.34 -10.25
CA LEU A 123 9.08 6.49 -11.70
C LEU A 123 7.87 5.79 -12.32
N PHE A 124 7.57 4.58 -11.85
CA PHE A 124 6.40 3.84 -12.30
C PHE A 124 5.10 4.58 -11.98
N LEU A 125 4.96 5.10 -10.76
CA LEU A 125 3.79 5.87 -10.34
C LEU A 125 3.60 7.12 -11.21
N PHE A 126 4.70 7.81 -11.53
CA PHE A 126 4.70 8.97 -12.41
C PHE A 126 4.25 8.61 -13.84
N LEU A 127 4.80 7.53 -14.42
CA LEU A 127 4.41 7.06 -15.75
C LEU A 127 2.93 6.66 -15.79
N LEU A 128 2.43 5.99 -14.75
CA LEU A 128 1.03 5.60 -14.66
C LEU A 128 0.13 6.83 -14.63
N LEU A 129 0.45 7.82 -13.80
CA LEU A 129 -0.26 9.11 -13.76
C LEU A 129 -0.27 9.80 -15.13
N LEU A 130 0.86 9.80 -15.84
CA LEU A 130 0.98 10.39 -17.17
C LEU A 130 0.10 9.65 -18.19
N CYS A 131 0.16 8.32 -18.22
CA CYS A 131 -0.65 7.48 -19.09
C CYS A 131 -2.16 7.68 -18.84
N VAL A 132 -2.57 7.69 -17.58
CA VAL A 132 -3.97 7.93 -17.19
C VAL A 132 -4.41 9.33 -17.60
N ASN A 133 -3.56 10.34 -17.41
CA ASN A 133 -3.87 11.71 -17.81
C ASN A 133 -4.05 11.84 -19.32
N ILE A 134 -3.15 11.29 -20.13
CA ILE A 134 -3.27 11.27 -21.60
C ILE A 134 -4.54 10.54 -22.04
N TYR A 135 -4.86 9.42 -21.39
CA TYR A 135 -6.05 8.64 -21.74
C TYR A 135 -7.34 9.43 -21.53
N TYR A 136 -7.47 10.10 -20.38
CA TYR A 136 -8.64 10.93 -20.10
C TYR A 136 -8.66 12.21 -20.93
N GLU A 137 -7.52 12.82 -21.23
CA GLU A 137 -7.42 13.98 -22.12
C GLU A 137 -7.87 13.65 -23.56
N LYS A 138 -7.65 12.42 -24.02
CA LYS A 138 -8.13 11.97 -25.33
C LYS A 138 -9.61 11.59 -25.38
N ARG A 139 -10.27 11.40 -24.22
CA ARG A 139 -11.66 10.92 -24.11
C ARG A 139 -12.63 11.93 -23.51
N GLY A 140 -12.13 12.96 -22.82
CA GLY A 140 -12.88 14.14 -22.40
C GLY A 140 -12.93 15.18 -23.51
#